data_AF-U9URS3-F1
#
_entry.id   AF-U9URS3-F1
#
_cell.length_a   1.000
_cell.length_b   1.000
_cell.length_c   1.000
_cell.angle_alpha   90.00
_cell.angle_beta   90.00
_cell.angle_gamma   90.00
#
_symmetry.space_group_name_H-M   'P 1'
#
loop_
_entity.id
_entity.type
_entity.pdbx_description
1 polymer ?
#
loop_
_entity_poly.entity_id
_entity_poly.type
_entity_poly.pdbx_seq_one_letter_code
_entity_poly.pdbx_strand_id
1 'polypeptide(L)'
;MGKGTRILGVHLHADGTNATTLSKINSMVRGGVYPISHYVIDQSFLYSHLMSLRTKGIMFLDQIITEESAYLKDYKDIKKSLQCKKGRIPRWYTFLKDNLTINSNNRLNIELDQPIIKSHNVERLKPPNISRDAFHHKGPSKWVTTWSPNIIDVVYGKAITSTNFEHSVPLLYAEHWIKVPLNASTSTPRSRPNIIQPCPGCQLHFPYYIGDNRIS
;
A
#
# COMPACT_ATOMS: atom_id res chain seq x y z
N MET A 1 -20.44 -10.24 32.05
CA MET A 1 -19.72 -9.06 32.57
C MET A 1 -18.46 -8.84 31.74
N GLY A 2 -18.33 -7.66 31.13
CA GLY A 2 -17.15 -7.07 30.45
C GLY A 2 -16.24 -7.92 29.56
N LYS A 3 -16.50 -7.99 28.25
CA LYS A 3 -15.47 -8.38 27.25
C LYS A 3 -14.54 -7.18 27.03
N GLY A 4 -13.34 -7.22 27.61
CA GLY A 4 -12.33 -6.17 27.40
C GLY A 4 -11.70 -6.29 26.02
N THR A 5 -11.98 -5.36 25.13
CA THR A 5 -11.29 -5.22 23.84
C THR A 5 -9.89 -4.65 24.08
N ARG A 6 -8.84 -5.38 23.69
CA ARG A 6 -7.43 -4.96 23.86
C ARG A 6 -6.95 -4.19 22.62
N ILE A 7 -6.29 -3.06 22.87
CA ILE A 7 -5.83 -2.07 21.89
C ILE A 7 -4.32 -2.25 21.67
N LEU A 8 -3.89 -2.26 20.42
CA LEU A 8 -2.50 -2.44 19.98
C LEU A 8 -1.99 -1.12 19.37
N GLY A 9 -0.88 -0.59 19.88
CA GLY A 9 -0.23 0.62 19.36
C GLY A 9 0.71 0.28 18.20
N VAL A 10 0.52 0.89 17.03
CA VAL A 10 1.41 0.78 15.87
C VAL A 10 2.21 2.08 15.72
N HIS A 11 3.53 1.95 15.73
CA HIS A 11 4.48 3.03 15.53
C HIS A 11 4.78 3.19 14.03
N LEU A 12 4.59 4.39 13.48
CA LEU A 12 4.94 4.72 12.09
C LEU A 12 6.06 5.77 12.12
N HIS A 13 7.28 5.36 11.77
CA HIS A 13 8.39 6.28 11.56
C HIS A 13 8.08 7.17 10.34
N ALA A 14 8.08 8.49 10.54
CA ALA A 14 7.98 9.46 9.48
C ALA A 14 9.36 10.04 9.21
N ASP A 15 10.17 9.33 8.43
CA ASP A 15 11.42 9.88 7.92
C ASP A 15 11.13 10.75 6.68
N GLY A 16 11.70 11.95 6.66
CA GLY A 16 12.02 12.64 5.41
C GLY A 16 11.54 14.08 5.30
N THR A 17 12.23 14.95 6.03
CA THR A 17 12.54 16.33 5.63
C THR A 17 12.78 16.49 4.12
N ASN A 18 12.12 17.49 3.52
CA ASN A 18 12.58 18.40 2.45
C ASN A 18 11.37 18.95 1.67
N ALA A 19 10.61 19.81 2.34
CA ALA A 19 9.61 20.64 1.69
C ALA A 19 10.32 21.88 1.11
N THR A 20 10.93 21.73 -0.07
CA THR A 20 11.24 22.90 -0.90
C THR A 20 11.28 22.50 -2.38
N THR A 21 10.44 23.19 -3.16
CA THR A 21 10.50 23.25 -4.64
C THR A 21 9.87 22.08 -5.43
N LEU A 22 8.56 21.83 -5.28
CA LEU A 22 7.79 20.98 -6.21
C LEU A 22 6.42 21.57 -6.59
N SER A 23 6.29 22.89 -6.65
CA SER A 23 5.00 23.57 -6.93
C SER A 23 4.51 23.48 -8.39
N LYS A 24 5.10 22.65 -9.27
CA LYS A 24 4.65 22.50 -10.66
C LYS A 24 4.72 21.08 -11.25
N ILE A 25 4.74 20.04 -10.42
CA ILE A 25 4.48 18.66 -10.90
C ILE A 25 3.03 18.32 -10.57
N ASN A 26 2.24 18.02 -11.61
CA ASN A 26 0.85 17.60 -11.49
C ASN A 26 0.75 16.48 -10.43
N SER A 27 0.12 16.79 -9.30
CA SER A 27 0.19 16.07 -8.02
C SER A 27 -0.53 14.72 -7.98
N MET A 28 -0.80 14.13 -9.14
CA MET A 28 -1.59 12.90 -9.29
C MET A 28 -0.77 11.74 -9.89
N VAL A 29 0.56 11.85 -9.84
CA VAL A 29 1.46 10.72 -10.14
C VAL A 29 1.57 9.85 -8.89
N ARG A 30 1.14 8.60 -9.03
CA ARG A 30 1.33 7.55 -8.04
C ARG A 30 2.81 7.13 -8.12
N GLY A 31 3.60 7.41 -7.08
CA GLY A 31 5.04 7.10 -7.05
C GLY A 31 5.36 5.61 -7.26
N GLY A 32 6.63 5.27 -7.45
CA GLY A 32 7.09 3.91 -7.68
C GLY A 32 8.63 3.80 -7.61
N VAL A 33 9.14 2.58 -7.70
CA VAL A 33 10.59 2.30 -7.64
C VAL A 33 11.21 2.28 -9.04
N TYR A 34 10.45 1.87 -10.05
CA TYR A 34 10.97 1.59 -11.38
C TYR A 34 10.50 2.63 -12.40
N PRO A 35 11.33 3.60 -12.81
CA PRO A 35 10.94 4.59 -13.83
C PRO A 35 10.53 3.90 -15.12
N ILE A 36 9.33 4.21 -15.62
CA ILE A 36 8.80 3.53 -16.81
C ILE A 36 9.62 3.85 -18.07
N SER A 37 10.33 4.99 -18.09
CA SER A 37 11.20 5.41 -19.18
C SER A 37 12.34 4.42 -19.47
N HIS A 38 12.77 3.63 -18.48
CA HIS A 38 13.82 2.61 -18.67
C HIS A 38 13.35 1.43 -19.52
N TYR A 39 12.03 1.29 -19.71
CA TYR A 39 11.46 0.12 -20.38
C TYR A 39 10.75 0.45 -21.70
N VAL A 40 10.51 1.73 -21.98
CA VAL A 40 9.79 2.20 -23.17
C VAL A 40 10.78 2.76 -24.19
N ILE A 41 11.84 2.02 -24.50
CA ILE A 41 12.95 2.44 -25.37
C ILE A 41 12.67 2.14 -26.85
N ASP A 42 11.49 2.54 -27.34
CA ASP A 42 11.18 2.50 -28.78
C ASP A 42 11.77 3.75 -29.44
N GLN A 43 12.95 3.69 -30.07
CA GLN A 43 13.61 4.87 -30.64
C GLN A 43 12.72 5.66 -31.62
N SER A 44 11.88 4.99 -32.40
CA SER A 44 11.01 5.63 -33.39
C SER A 44 9.80 6.33 -32.76
N PHE A 45 9.37 5.89 -31.56
CA PHE A 45 8.15 6.38 -30.93
C PHE A 45 8.35 6.90 -29.49
N LEU A 46 9.59 6.99 -29.02
CA LEU A 46 9.97 7.33 -27.64
C LEU A 46 9.27 8.60 -27.17
N TYR A 47 9.38 9.68 -27.93
CA TYR A 47 8.76 10.96 -27.57
C TYR A 47 7.22 10.85 -27.46
N SER A 48 6.59 10.14 -28.40
CA SER A 48 5.14 9.94 -28.40
C SER A 48 4.67 9.08 -27.22
N HIS A 49 5.47 8.08 -26.85
CA HIS A 49 5.25 7.25 -25.68
C HIS A 49 5.34 8.07 -24.40
N LEU A 50 6.42 8.84 -24.22
CA LEU A 50 6.63 9.68 -23.05
C LEU A 50 5.52 10.72 -22.88
N MET A 51 5.07 11.37 -23.96
CA MET A 51 3.97 12.34 -23.90
C MET A 51 2.62 11.69 -23.56
N SER A 52 2.36 10.51 -24.11
CA SER A 52 1.15 9.73 -23.79
C SER A 52 1.15 9.28 -22.33
N LEU A 53 2.27 8.76 -21.83
CA LEU A 53 2.47 8.34 -20.44
C LEU A 53 2.29 9.52 -19.48
N ARG A 54 2.92 10.67 -19.77
CA ARG A 54 2.78 11.91 -18.99
C ARG A 54 1.32 12.34 -18.90
N THR A 55 0.60 12.37 -20.02
CA THR A 55 -0.82 12.75 -20.07
C THR A 55 -1.71 11.80 -19.27
N LYS A 56 -1.27 10.54 -19.13
CA LYS A 56 -1.97 9.50 -18.38
C LYS A 56 -1.56 9.41 -16.91
N GLY A 57 -0.56 10.20 -16.48
CA GLY A 57 -0.04 10.19 -15.11
C GLY A 57 0.76 8.94 -14.76
N ILE A 58 1.33 8.26 -15.77
CA ILE A 58 2.18 7.08 -15.58
C ILE A 58 3.64 7.52 -15.68
N MET A 59 4.39 7.38 -14.60
CA MET A 59 5.83 7.63 -14.53
C MET A 59 6.63 6.41 -14.07
N PHE A 60 5.97 5.43 -13.45
CA PHE A 60 6.60 4.23 -12.91
C PHE A 60 5.96 2.96 -13.44
N LEU A 61 6.76 1.92 -13.64
CA LEU A 61 6.33 0.59 -14.05
C LEU A 61 5.41 -0.04 -12.98
N ASP A 62 5.68 0.22 -11.71
CA ASP A 62 4.87 -0.20 -10.54
C ASP A 62 3.37 0.08 -10.74
N GLN A 63 3.04 1.20 -11.41
CA GLN A 63 1.67 1.63 -11.66
C GLN A 63 0.88 0.66 -12.55
N ILE A 64 1.58 -0.07 -13.43
CA ILE A 64 0.98 -0.88 -14.50
C ILE A 64 1.28 -2.38 -14.37
N ILE A 65 2.03 -2.82 -13.36
CA ILE A 65 2.29 -4.23 -13.06
C ILE A 65 1.53 -4.70 -11.80
N THR A 66 1.40 -6.01 -11.58
CA THR A 66 0.76 -6.56 -10.39
C THR A 66 1.58 -6.28 -9.14
N GLU A 67 0.94 -6.34 -7.97
CA GLU A 67 1.58 -6.01 -6.67
C GLU A 67 2.73 -6.97 -6.35
N GLU A 68 2.66 -8.21 -6.86
CA GLU A 68 3.74 -9.20 -6.73
C GLU A 68 4.86 -9.05 -7.78
N SER A 69 4.86 -7.98 -8.59
CA SER A 69 5.85 -7.75 -9.65
C SER A 69 5.94 -8.85 -10.71
N ALA A 70 4.92 -9.70 -10.86
CA ALA A 70 5.00 -10.88 -11.73
C ALA A 70 4.32 -10.70 -13.10
N TYR A 71 3.33 -9.81 -13.19
CA TYR A 71 2.53 -9.65 -14.41
C TYR A 71 2.32 -8.19 -14.79
N LEU A 72 2.29 -7.90 -16.08
CA LEU A 72 1.75 -6.64 -16.62
C LEU A 72 0.21 -6.69 -16.50
N LYS A 73 -0.40 -5.67 -15.89
CA LYS A 73 -1.85 -5.56 -15.77
C LYS A 73 -2.47 -5.40 -17.16
N ASP A 74 -3.65 -5.98 -17.37
CA ASP A 74 -4.42 -5.70 -18.58
C ASP A 74 -4.72 -4.21 -18.71
N TYR A 75 -4.66 -3.68 -19.93
CA TYR A 75 -4.93 -2.25 -20.16
C TYR A 75 -6.31 -1.82 -19.65
N LYS A 76 -7.32 -2.70 -19.67
CA LYS A 76 -8.65 -2.42 -19.11
C LYS A 76 -8.58 -2.06 -17.62
N ASP A 77 -7.68 -2.68 -16.87
CA ASP A 77 -7.49 -2.47 -15.44
C ASP A 77 -6.62 -1.26 -15.17
N ILE A 78 -5.55 -1.08 -15.96
CA ILE A 78 -4.75 0.16 -15.95
C ILE A 78 -5.66 1.37 -16.19
N LYS A 79 -6.52 1.31 -17.22
CA LYS A 79 -7.45 2.38 -17.63
C LYS A 79 -8.34 2.87 -16.50
N LYS A 80 -8.71 2.02 -15.54
CA LYS A 80 -9.54 2.41 -14.39
C LYS A 80 -8.84 3.46 -13.52
N SER A 81 -7.51 3.39 -13.42
CA SER A 81 -6.66 4.24 -12.58
C SER A 81 -6.09 5.48 -13.27
N LEU A 82 -6.25 5.62 -14.59
CA LEU A 82 -5.67 6.72 -15.36
C LEU A 82 -6.37 8.06 -15.14
N GLN A 83 -5.58 9.13 -15.21
CA GLN A 83 -6.09 10.51 -15.20
C GLN A 83 -6.92 10.79 -16.47
N CYS A 84 -6.39 10.40 -17.64
CA CYS A 84 -7.06 10.54 -18.93
C CYS A 84 -7.44 9.18 -19.51
N LYS A 85 -8.74 8.86 -19.46
CA LYS A 85 -9.34 7.58 -19.90
C LYS A 85 -9.75 7.56 -21.38
N LYS A 86 -9.57 8.66 -22.10
CA LYS A 86 -9.95 8.77 -23.52
C LYS A 86 -8.97 8.01 -24.42
N GLY A 87 -9.47 7.59 -25.59
CA GLY A 87 -8.68 7.00 -26.67
C GLY A 87 -8.62 5.48 -26.69
N ARG A 88 -7.98 4.97 -27.75
CA ARG A 88 -7.66 3.55 -27.97
C ARG A 88 -6.54 3.08 -27.04
N ILE A 89 -6.21 1.79 -27.09
CA ILE A 89 -5.05 1.24 -26.39
C ILE A 89 -3.79 1.96 -26.92
N PRO A 90 -2.97 2.57 -26.05
CA PRO A 90 -1.77 3.28 -26.46
C PRO A 90 -0.71 2.33 -26.99
N ARG A 91 0.07 2.80 -27.96
CA ARG A 91 1.20 2.06 -28.54
C ARG A 91 2.26 1.67 -27.52
N TRP A 92 2.51 2.50 -26.51
CA TRP A 92 3.46 2.15 -25.45
C TRP A 92 3.02 0.89 -24.69
N TYR A 93 1.71 0.65 -24.55
CA TYR A 93 1.23 -0.54 -23.84
C TYR A 93 1.45 -1.80 -24.66
N THR A 94 1.17 -1.76 -25.97
CA THR A 94 1.47 -2.87 -26.87
C THR A 94 2.97 -3.12 -26.92
N PHE A 95 3.79 -2.06 -27.03
CA PHE A 95 5.24 -2.17 -26.98
C PHE A 95 5.72 -2.86 -25.69
N LEU A 96 5.26 -2.42 -24.51
CA LEU A 96 5.64 -3.07 -23.25
C LEU A 96 5.16 -4.51 -23.18
N LYS A 97 3.96 -4.81 -23.67
CA LYS A 97 3.45 -6.18 -23.69
C LYS A 97 4.35 -7.07 -24.58
N ASP A 98 4.73 -6.59 -25.75
CA ASP A 98 5.50 -7.37 -26.71
C ASP A 98 6.97 -7.54 -26.27
N ASN A 99 7.52 -6.59 -25.50
CA ASN A 99 8.95 -6.57 -25.14
C ASN A 99 9.25 -6.94 -23.67
N LEU A 100 8.30 -6.74 -22.76
CA LEU A 100 8.46 -7.04 -21.33
C LEU A 100 7.72 -8.28 -20.86
N THR A 101 6.97 -8.98 -21.72
CA THR A 101 6.21 -10.17 -21.29
C THR A 101 6.60 -11.43 -22.03
N ILE A 102 6.54 -12.55 -21.32
CA ILE A 102 6.70 -13.90 -21.85
C ILE A 102 5.34 -14.34 -22.39
N ASN A 103 5.27 -14.49 -23.71
CA ASN A 103 4.11 -15.01 -24.43
C ASN A 103 2.82 -14.19 -24.19
N SER A 104 1.65 -14.78 -24.48
CA SER A 104 0.34 -14.14 -24.40
C SER A 104 -0.20 -13.92 -22.98
N ASN A 105 0.49 -14.43 -21.94
CA ASN A 105 -0.02 -14.48 -20.56
C ASN A 105 0.36 -13.25 -19.71
N ASN A 106 0.92 -12.19 -20.31
CA ASN A 106 1.35 -10.95 -19.64
C ASN A 106 2.37 -11.15 -18.49
N ARG A 107 2.99 -12.33 -18.35
CA ARG A 107 4.00 -12.58 -17.31
C ARG A 107 5.26 -11.80 -17.64
N LEU A 108 5.82 -11.04 -16.71
CA LEU A 108 7.02 -10.25 -16.98
C LEU A 108 8.23 -11.16 -17.27
N ASN A 109 9.08 -10.73 -18.20
CA ASN A 109 10.35 -11.39 -18.55
C ASN A 109 11.57 -10.80 -17.80
N ILE A 110 11.31 -9.86 -16.90
CA ILE A 110 12.30 -9.22 -16.04
C ILE A 110 12.03 -9.58 -14.58
N GLU A 111 13.09 -9.74 -13.81
CA GLU A 111 13.00 -9.80 -12.35
C GLU A 111 13.23 -8.40 -11.79
N LEU A 112 12.38 -8.00 -10.85
CA LEU A 112 12.44 -6.71 -10.19
C LEU A 112 13.03 -6.92 -8.79
N ASP A 113 14.30 -6.54 -8.59
CA ASP A 113 15.10 -6.85 -7.40
C ASP A 113 14.58 -6.21 -6.08
N GLN A 114 13.71 -5.22 -6.19
CA GLN A 114 13.13 -4.53 -5.04
C GLN A 114 11.65 -4.89 -4.94
N PRO A 115 11.19 -5.34 -3.76
CA PRO A 115 9.77 -5.53 -3.52
C PRO A 115 9.06 -4.19 -3.75
N ILE A 116 7.86 -4.21 -4.33
CA ILE A 116 7.02 -3.01 -4.42
C ILE A 116 6.52 -2.68 -3.00
N ILE A 117 7.37 -2.01 -2.21
CA ILE A 117 7.08 -1.65 -0.81
C ILE A 117 5.95 -0.61 -0.74
N LYS A 118 5.63 0.04 -1.86
CA LYS A 118 4.59 1.06 -1.94
C LYS A 118 3.57 0.75 -3.04
N SER A 119 2.62 -0.18 -2.77
CA SER A 119 1.42 -0.27 -3.59
C SER A 119 0.70 1.08 -3.58
N HIS A 120 0.73 1.74 -4.72
CA HIS A 120 0.18 3.07 -4.93
C HIS A 120 -1.35 3.11 -4.92
N ASN A 121 -1.99 1.94 -4.89
CA ASN A 121 -3.43 1.79 -4.79
C ASN A 121 -3.92 1.68 -3.34
N VAL A 122 -2.99 1.50 -2.40
CA VAL A 122 -3.32 1.39 -0.98
C VAL A 122 -3.35 2.78 -0.36
N GLU A 123 -4.55 3.21 0.01
CA GLU A 123 -4.71 4.42 0.83
C GLU A 123 -4.10 4.15 2.21
N ARG A 124 -3.06 4.89 2.55
CA ARG A 124 -2.42 4.81 3.87
C ARG A 124 -3.10 5.77 4.82
N LEU A 125 -3.26 5.33 6.07
CA LEU A 125 -3.67 6.23 7.14
C LEU A 125 -2.61 7.32 7.31
N LYS A 126 -3.06 8.56 7.17
CA LYS A 126 -2.24 9.73 7.44
C LYS A 126 -2.26 10.03 8.94
N PRO A 127 -1.14 10.47 9.52
CA PRO A 127 -1.15 11.05 10.85
C PRO A 127 -2.19 12.17 10.93
N PRO A 128 -2.94 12.30 12.04
CA PRO A 128 -3.79 13.46 12.25
C PRO A 128 -2.94 14.74 12.34
N ASN A 129 -3.56 15.91 12.19
CA ASN A 129 -2.88 17.17 12.47
C ASN A 129 -2.40 17.21 13.92
N ILE A 130 -1.35 18.00 14.18
CA ILE A 130 -0.84 18.20 15.55
C ILE A 130 -1.98 18.74 16.41
N SER A 131 -2.22 18.07 17.53
CA SER A 131 -3.33 18.35 18.45
C SER A 131 -2.92 17.95 19.86
N ARG A 132 -3.50 18.60 20.88
CA ARG A 132 -3.39 18.17 22.29
C ARG A 132 -4.31 17.00 22.62
N ASP A 133 -5.32 16.76 21.78
CA ASP A 133 -6.32 15.72 21.95
C ASP A 133 -6.10 14.56 20.98
N ALA A 134 -6.46 13.36 21.42
CA ALA A 134 -6.44 12.18 20.59
C ALA A 134 -7.54 12.23 19.51
N PHE A 135 -7.19 11.89 18.27
CA PHE A 135 -8.12 11.79 17.16
C PHE A 135 -8.81 10.43 17.18
N HIS A 136 -10.11 10.41 17.46
CA HIS A 136 -10.91 9.19 17.41
C HIS A 136 -11.45 8.96 15.99
N HIS A 137 -11.14 7.81 15.39
CA HIS A 137 -11.62 7.45 14.06
C HIS A 137 -13.11 7.08 14.14
N LYS A 138 -13.98 7.99 13.70
CA LYS A 138 -15.43 7.78 13.60
C LYS A 138 -15.82 7.40 12.17
N GLY A 139 -16.92 6.65 12.02
CA GLY A 139 -17.46 6.27 10.71
C GLY A 139 -16.96 4.89 10.22
N PRO A 140 -16.78 4.70 8.89
CA PRO A 140 -16.34 3.43 8.32
C PRO A 140 -15.02 2.95 8.94
N SER A 141 -14.92 1.63 9.15
CA SER A 141 -13.73 1.02 9.76
C SER A 141 -12.51 1.21 8.88
N LYS A 142 -11.47 1.80 9.45
CA LYS A 142 -10.17 1.98 8.83
C LYS A 142 -9.26 0.82 9.22
N TRP A 143 -8.68 0.15 8.23
CA TRP A 143 -7.88 -1.05 8.45
C TRP A 143 -6.40 -0.77 8.18
N VAL A 144 -5.54 -1.41 8.97
CA VAL A 144 -4.10 -1.44 8.79
C VAL A 144 -3.62 -2.88 8.78
N THR A 145 -2.56 -3.13 8.02
CA THR A 145 -1.85 -4.41 8.03
C THR A 145 -0.38 -4.15 8.25
N THR A 146 0.24 -5.00 9.07
CA THR A 146 1.68 -4.96 9.32
C THR A 146 2.23 -6.37 9.40
N TRP A 147 3.48 -6.57 8.98
CA TRP A 147 4.17 -7.84 9.17
C TRP A 147 4.75 -7.88 10.58
N SER A 148 4.47 -8.95 11.34
CA SER A 148 5.06 -9.15 12.66
C SER A 148 6.11 -10.26 12.61
N PRO A 149 7.40 -9.96 12.88
CA PRO A 149 8.44 -10.99 12.90
C PRO A 149 8.25 -11.97 14.06
N ASN A 150 7.57 -11.56 15.13
CA ASN A 150 7.37 -12.38 16.33
C ASN A 150 6.45 -13.58 16.07
N ILE A 151 5.46 -13.42 15.19
CA ILE A 151 4.54 -14.50 14.80
C ILE A 151 4.75 -14.97 13.36
N ILE A 152 5.69 -14.36 12.64
CA ILE A 152 6.01 -14.62 11.23
C ILE A 152 4.73 -14.61 10.38
N ASP A 153 3.86 -13.62 10.63
CA ASP A 153 2.57 -13.48 9.94
C ASP A 153 2.11 -12.01 9.90
N VAL A 154 1.11 -11.75 9.06
CA VAL A 154 0.45 -10.45 8.91
C VAL A 154 -0.52 -10.23 10.06
N VAL A 155 -0.36 -9.09 10.73
CA VAL A 155 -1.25 -8.58 11.77
C VAL A 155 -2.26 -7.63 11.15
N TYR A 156 -3.55 -7.90 11.36
CA TYR A 156 -4.64 -7.03 10.92
C TYR A 156 -5.09 -6.14 12.09
N GLY A 157 -5.12 -4.84 11.85
CA GLY A 157 -5.53 -3.84 12.84
C GLY A 157 -6.73 -3.03 12.36
N LYS A 158 -7.74 -2.87 13.20
CA LYS A 158 -8.81 -1.89 12.98
C LYS A 158 -8.52 -0.62 13.77
N ALA A 159 -8.28 0.49 13.10
CA ALA A 159 -7.93 1.76 13.73
C ALA A 159 -9.06 2.29 14.63
N ILE A 160 -8.70 2.66 15.87
CA ILE A 160 -9.61 3.23 16.86
C ILE A 160 -9.28 4.70 17.09
N THR A 161 -8.01 4.99 17.39
CA THR A 161 -7.57 6.33 17.81
C THR A 161 -6.16 6.60 17.29
N SER A 162 -5.86 7.84 16.96
CA SER A 162 -4.50 8.28 16.64
C SER A 162 -4.12 9.50 17.46
N THR A 163 -2.86 9.62 17.85
CA THR A 163 -2.34 10.80 18.52
C THR A 163 -1.22 11.41 17.68
N ASN A 164 -1.11 12.72 17.73
CA ASN A 164 0.01 13.47 17.15
C ASN A 164 0.22 14.71 18.03
N PHE A 165 0.85 14.51 19.18
CA PHE A 165 1.12 15.61 20.11
C PHE A 165 2.38 16.36 19.67
N GLU A 166 2.45 17.63 20.02
CA GLU A 166 3.62 18.46 19.77
C GLU A 166 4.87 17.82 20.42
N HIS A 167 5.98 17.77 19.66
CA HIS A 167 7.23 17.12 20.06
C HIS A 167 7.15 15.60 20.35
N SER A 168 6.11 14.92 19.87
CA SER A 168 5.95 13.47 19.99
C SER A 168 5.86 12.77 18.63
N VAL A 169 6.17 11.48 18.60
CA VAL A 169 5.94 10.67 17.39
C VAL A 169 4.45 10.33 17.31
N PRO A 170 3.82 10.43 16.12
CA PRO A 170 2.44 10.01 15.94
C PRO A 170 2.23 8.54 16.30
N LEU A 171 1.17 8.23 17.03
CA LEU A 171 0.80 6.86 17.40
C LEU A 171 -0.58 6.50 16.85
N LEU A 172 -0.74 5.25 16.43
CA LEU A 172 -2.02 4.68 16.05
C LEU A 172 -2.40 3.54 16.99
N TYR A 173 -3.57 3.64 17.59
CA TYR A 173 -4.20 2.61 18.40
C TYR A 173 -5.21 1.83 17.56
N ALA A 174 -5.04 0.51 17.45
CA ALA A 174 -5.88 -0.37 16.65
C ALA A 174 -6.32 -1.62 17.42
N GLU A 175 -7.53 -2.11 17.17
CA GLU A 175 -7.96 -3.44 17.64
C GLU A 175 -7.25 -4.51 16.81
N HIS A 176 -6.80 -5.58 17.46
CA HIS A 176 -6.17 -6.70 16.77
C HIS A 176 -7.22 -7.70 16.24
N TRP A 177 -7.06 -8.09 14.98
CA TRP A 177 -7.91 -9.06 14.29
C TRP A 177 -7.07 -10.19 13.69
N ILE A 178 -7.61 -11.41 13.75
CA ILE A 178 -6.97 -12.63 13.25
C ILE A 178 -7.83 -13.26 12.16
N LYS A 179 -7.19 -13.98 11.23
CA LYS A 179 -7.91 -14.82 10.27
C LYS A 179 -8.64 -15.93 11.00
N VAL A 180 -9.86 -16.22 10.57
CA VAL A 180 -10.60 -17.38 11.06
C VAL A 180 -10.02 -18.63 10.40
N PRO A 181 -9.43 -19.58 11.15
CA PRO A 181 -9.02 -20.85 10.58
C PRO A 181 -10.27 -21.60 10.12
N LEU A 182 -10.42 -21.79 8.81
CA LEU A 182 -11.48 -22.61 8.25
C LEU A 182 -11.07 -24.07 8.40
N ASN A 183 -11.57 -24.73 9.44
CA ASN A 183 -11.38 -26.17 9.62
C ASN A 183 -12.05 -26.90 8.45
N ALA A 184 -11.24 -27.68 7.72
CA ALA A 184 -11.67 -28.63 6.69
C ALA A 184 -12.57 -28.06 5.57
N SER A 185 -12.05 -27.11 4.78
CA SER A 185 -12.67 -26.76 3.49
C SER A 185 -12.04 -27.56 2.34
N THR A 186 -12.85 -28.30 1.59
CA THR A 186 -12.49 -28.96 0.30
C THR A 186 -12.26 -27.96 -0.84
N SER A 187 -12.41 -26.66 -0.58
CA SER A 187 -12.20 -25.60 -1.56
C SER A 187 -10.72 -25.32 -1.81
N THR A 188 -10.41 -25.03 -3.07
CA THR A 188 -9.06 -24.62 -3.49
C THR A 188 -8.67 -23.30 -2.83
N PRO A 189 -7.37 -23.03 -2.60
CA PRO A 189 -6.91 -21.83 -1.89
C PRO A 189 -7.47 -20.50 -2.43
N ARG A 190 -7.76 -20.43 -3.73
CA ARG A 190 -8.30 -19.25 -4.43
C ARG A 190 -9.77 -18.95 -4.12
N SER A 191 -10.57 -19.94 -3.72
CA SER A 191 -12.01 -19.79 -3.45
C SER A 191 -12.35 -19.73 -1.96
N ARG A 192 -11.33 -19.65 -1.08
CA ARG A 192 -11.53 -19.52 0.37
C ARG A 192 -11.90 -18.08 0.74
N PRO A 193 -12.96 -17.86 1.55
CA PRO A 193 -13.29 -16.52 2.01
C PRO A 193 -12.26 -16.02 3.01
N ASN A 194 -11.75 -14.80 2.81
CA ASN A 194 -10.81 -14.14 3.71
C ASN A 194 -11.56 -13.49 4.88
N ILE A 195 -12.02 -14.30 5.83
CA ILE A 195 -12.76 -13.85 7.01
C ILE A 195 -11.78 -13.56 8.15
N ILE A 196 -11.93 -12.39 8.77
CA ILE A 196 -11.21 -11.98 9.96
C ILE A 196 -12.18 -11.79 11.14
N GLN A 197 -11.72 -12.06 12.35
CA GLN A 197 -12.46 -11.87 13.59
C GLN A 197 -11.61 -11.16 14.66
N PRO A 198 -12.21 -10.52 15.67
CA PRO A 198 -11.46 -9.93 16.77
C PRO A 198 -10.60 -10.99 17.45
N CYS A 199 -9.34 -10.65 17.73
CA CYS A 199 -8.45 -11.55 18.44
C CYS A 199 -8.99 -11.79 19.87
N PRO A 200 -9.16 -13.04 20.33
CA PRO A 200 -9.59 -13.33 21.70
C PRO A 200 -8.53 -12.99 22.75
N GLY A 201 -7.31 -12.67 22.30
CA GLY A 201 -6.13 -12.39 23.10
C GLY A 201 -4.91 -13.09 22.52
N CYS A 202 -3.78 -12.40 22.45
CA CYS A 202 -2.51 -12.95 21.97
C CYS A 202 -1.33 -12.22 22.60
N GLN A 203 -0.13 -12.79 22.47
CA GLN A 203 1.11 -12.19 22.95
C GLN A 203 1.63 -11.02 22.09
N LEU A 204 0.95 -10.63 21.01
CA LEU A 204 1.24 -9.41 20.25
C LEU A 204 0.86 -8.12 21.00
N HIS A 205 1.12 -8.06 22.29
CA HIS A 205 1.09 -6.81 23.02
C HIS A 205 2.32 -6.01 22.56
N PHE A 206 2.11 -4.84 21.94
CA PHE A 206 3.14 -3.81 21.90
C PHE A 206 2.90 -2.91 23.13
N PRO A 207 3.67 -3.05 24.22
CA PRO A 207 3.64 -2.07 25.30
C PRO A 207 4.59 -0.93 24.92
N TYR A 208 4.05 0.20 24.49
CA TYR A 208 4.66 1.47 24.88
C TYR A 208 3.79 2.07 25.98
N TYR A 209 3.99 1.55 27.19
CA TYR A 209 3.70 2.28 28.42
C TYR A 209 5.07 2.78 28.92
N ILE A 210 5.45 4.00 28.56
CA ILE A 210 6.45 4.75 29.34
C ILE A 210 5.62 5.57 30.31
N GLY A 211 5.42 5.03 31.51
CA GLY A 211 4.48 5.61 32.45
C GLY A 211 4.56 5.09 33.87
N ASP A 212 5.67 4.47 34.30
CA ASP A 212 6.11 4.60 35.69
C ASP A 212 7.59 4.17 35.82
N ASN A 213 8.46 5.12 36.11
CA ASN A 213 9.76 4.88 36.75
C ASN A 213 9.85 5.84 37.95
N ARG A 214 9.02 5.62 38.97
CA ARG A 214 9.38 6.00 40.33
C ARG A 214 10.49 5.09 40.83
N ILE A 215 11.75 5.50 40.70
CA ILE A 215 12.90 5.45 41.64
C ILE A 215 13.97 6.31 40.93
N SER A 216 14.44 7.47 41.39
CA SER A 216 14.81 7.94 42.73
C SER A 216 14.40 9.38 43.00
#